data_AF-A0A554IWK3-F1
#
_entry.id   AF-A0A554IWK3-F1
#
_cell.length_a   1.000
_cell.length_b   1.000
_cell.length_c   1.000
_cell.angle_alpha   90.00
_cell.angle_beta   90.00
_cell.angle_gamma   90.00
#
_symmetry.space_group_name_H-M   'P 1'
#
loop_
_entity.id
_entity.type
_entity.pdbx_description
1 polymer ?
#
loop_
_entity_poly.entity_id
_entity_poly.type
_entity_poly.pdbx_seq_one_letter_code
_entity_poly.pdbx_strand_id
1 'polypeptide(L)'
;MDKASNFEKGPSRERVVAEIAEKGLANSEAKEFLNKWIAETSERMDAEDKSPLSKINFQIELAKLLLEAGEKAEAEEVLWDVVLNADSEAHTDTPVRQQAVDLKNKASRMLEEI
;
A
#
# COMPACT_ATOMS: atom_id res chain seq x y z
N MET A 1 -29.22 0.62 -19.52
CA MET A 1 -29.07 1.65 -18.48
C MET A 1 -27.81 1.31 -17.72
N ASP A 2 -26.68 1.82 -18.21
CA ASP A 2 -25.39 1.64 -17.57
C ASP A 2 -25.37 2.43 -16.26
N LYS A 3 -25.36 1.72 -15.14
CA LYS A 3 -24.93 2.31 -13.87
C LYS A 3 -23.41 2.45 -13.94
N ALA A 4 -22.93 3.46 -14.66
CA ALA A 4 -21.57 3.93 -14.48
C ALA A 4 -21.45 4.31 -13.00
N SER A 5 -20.62 3.59 -12.26
CA SER A 5 -20.37 3.85 -10.86
C SER A 5 -19.80 5.26 -10.75
N ASN A 6 -20.58 6.19 -10.20
CA ASN A 6 -20.16 7.56 -9.89
C ASN A 6 -19.22 7.56 -8.67
N PHE A 7 -18.15 6.79 -8.70
CA PHE A 7 -17.04 7.05 -7.80
C PHE A 7 -16.37 8.32 -8.30
N GLU A 8 -16.39 9.38 -7.49
CA GLU A 8 -15.40 10.44 -7.66
C GLU A 8 -14.04 9.75 -7.70
N LYS A 9 -13.37 9.77 -8.85
CA LYS A 9 -12.02 9.23 -8.97
C LYS A 9 -11.18 9.95 -7.93
N GLY A 10 -10.59 9.20 -7.02
CA GLY A 10 -9.65 9.71 -6.03
C GLY A 10 -8.44 10.36 -6.70
N PRO A 11 -7.58 11.00 -5.91
CA PRO A 11 -6.38 11.63 -6.46
C PRO A 11 -5.48 10.58 -7.11
N SER A 12 -4.83 10.94 -8.22
CA SER A 12 -3.84 10.05 -8.85
C SER A 12 -2.64 9.87 -7.93
N ARG A 13 -1.91 8.75 -8.09
CA ARG A 13 -0.70 8.45 -7.31
C ARG A 13 0.29 9.63 -7.37
N GLU A 14 0.54 10.16 -8.56
CA GLU A 14 1.49 11.25 -8.78
C GLU A 14 1.08 12.51 -8.02
N ARG A 15 -0.23 12.79 -7.95
CA ARG A 15 -0.73 13.94 -7.20
C ARG A 15 -0.59 13.73 -5.70
N VAL A 16 -0.86 12.54 -5.18
CA VAL A 16 -0.65 12.23 -3.76
C VAL A 16 0.82 12.35 -3.39
N VAL A 17 1.72 11.78 -4.20
CA VAL A 17 3.17 11.89 -4.01
C VAL A 17 3.61 13.36 -3.98
N ALA A 18 3.15 14.18 -4.94
CA ALA A 18 3.50 15.59 -4.99
C ALA A 18 2.99 16.36 -3.76
N GLU A 19 1.74 16.13 -3.34
CA GLU A 19 1.15 16.81 -2.17
C GLU A 19 1.87 16.44 -0.88
N ILE A 20 2.21 15.17 -0.69
CA ILE A 20 2.98 14.72 0.48
C ILE A 20 4.40 15.27 0.42
N ALA A 21 5.09 15.20 -0.72
CA ALA A 21 6.46 15.71 -0.85
C ALA A 21 6.55 17.24 -0.62
N GLU A 22 5.52 18.00 -1.01
CA GLU A 22 5.48 19.45 -0.84
C GLU A 22 5.08 19.86 0.59
N LYS A 23 4.07 19.19 1.17
CA LYS A 23 3.42 19.65 2.41
C LYS A 23 3.71 18.79 3.64
N GLY A 24 4.21 17.57 3.44
CA GLY A 24 4.41 16.53 4.45
C GLY A 24 3.12 15.89 4.94
N LEU A 25 3.22 14.68 5.52
CA LEU A 25 2.07 13.94 6.07
C LEU A 25 1.36 14.62 7.26
N ALA A 26 2.04 15.54 7.94
CA ALA A 26 1.43 16.33 9.02
C ALA A 26 0.37 17.32 8.49
N ASN A 27 0.40 17.63 7.20
CA ASN A 27 -0.57 18.50 6.57
C ASN A 27 -1.92 17.77 6.37
N SER A 28 -3.01 18.41 6.79
CA SER A 28 -4.35 17.82 6.73
C SER A 28 -4.84 17.54 5.30
N GLU A 29 -4.45 18.39 4.34
CA GLU A 29 -4.83 18.22 2.93
C GLU A 29 -4.05 17.07 2.31
N ALA A 30 -2.72 17.01 2.49
CA ALA A 30 -1.91 15.89 2.00
C ALA A 30 -2.40 14.55 2.59
N LYS A 31 -2.76 14.55 3.88
CA LYS A 31 -3.34 13.39 4.56
C LYS A 31 -4.72 13.01 4.00
N GLU A 32 -5.56 13.98 3.66
CA GLU A 32 -6.86 13.71 3.01
C GLU A 32 -6.67 13.09 1.63
N PHE A 33 -5.71 13.59 0.84
CA PHE A 33 -5.35 13.05 -0.46
C PHE A 33 -4.87 11.61 -0.36
N LEU A 34 -3.97 11.33 0.59
CA LEU A 34 -3.52 9.97 0.87
C LEU A 34 -4.68 9.06 1.25
N ASN A 35 -5.55 9.48 2.17
CA ASN A 35 -6.68 8.67 2.63
C ASN A 35 -7.67 8.34 1.51
N LYS A 36 -7.94 9.29 0.61
CA LYS A 36 -8.79 9.04 -0.57
C LYS A 36 -8.15 8.02 -1.51
N TRP A 37 -6.85 8.14 -1.77
CA TRP A 37 -6.12 7.18 -2.60
C TRP A 37 -6.07 5.78 -1.97
N ILE A 38 -5.87 5.70 -0.65
CA ILE A 38 -5.91 4.45 0.12
C ILE A 38 -7.25 3.77 -0.07
N ALA A 39 -8.36 4.49 0.18
CA ALA A 39 -9.70 3.93 0.09
C ALA A 39 -10.02 3.36 -1.30
N GLU A 40 -9.74 4.12 -2.36
CA GLU A 40 -9.99 3.66 -3.74
C GLU A 40 -9.08 2.50 -4.14
N THR A 41 -7.79 2.57 -3.79
CA THR A 41 -6.82 1.56 -4.20
C THR A 41 -7.04 0.25 -3.44
N SER A 42 -7.32 0.31 -2.13
CA SER A 42 -7.64 -0.89 -1.36
C SER A 42 -8.93 -1.54 -1.83
N GLU A 43 -9.98 -0.76 -2.11
CA GLU A 43 -11.26 -1.29 -2.62
C GLU A 43 -11.07 -1.98 -3.98
N ARG A 44 -10.28 -1.38 -4.87
CA ARG A 44 -10.00 -1.97 -6.18
C ARG A 44 -9.18 -3.26 -6.06
N MET A 45 -8.16 -3.29 -5.22
CA MET A 45 -7.35 -4.50 -4.99
C MET A 45 -8.17 -5.62 -4.32
N ASP A 46 -9.02 -5.29 -3.36
CA ASP A 46 -9.94 -6.26 -2.74
C ASP A 46 -11.00 -6.78 -3.74
N ALA A 47 -11.42 -5.96 -4.71
CA ALA A 47 -12.33 -6.38 -5.77
C ALA A 47 -11.66 -7.31 -6.79
N GLU A 48 -10.38 -7.10 -7.07
CA GLU A 48 -9.57 -7.92 -7.97
C GLU A 48 -9.15 -9.26 -7.33
N ASP A 49 -8.78 -9.24 -6.04
CA ASP A 49 -8.38 -10.41 -5.27
C ASP A 49 -8.75 -10.25 -3.79
N LYS A 50 -9.54 -11.18 -3.24
CA LYS A 50 -9.96 -11.20 -1.83
C LYS A 50 -9.03 -12.02 -0.93
N SER A 51 -7.87 -12.43 -1.44
CA SER A 51 -6.90 -13.18 -0.65
C SER A 51 -6.32 -12.29 0.49
N PRO A 52 -5.91 -12.90 1.61
CA PRO A 52 -5.14 -12.19 2.65
C PRO A 52 -3.88 -11.49 2.09
N LEU A 53 -3.32 -12.00 0.99
CA LEU A 53 -2.16 -11.41 0.32
C LEU A 53 -2.47 -10.12 -0.44
N SER A 54 -3.73 -9.88 -0.84
CA SER A 54 -4.13 -8.63 -1.49
C SER A 54 -3.87 -7.42 -0.59
N LYS A 55 -4.17 -7.55 0.71
CA LYS A 55 -3.87 -6.53 1.72
C LYS A 55 -2.36 -6.29 1.89
N ILE A 56 -1.57 -7.37 1.90
CA ILE A 56 -0.10 -7.28 2.00
C ILE A 56 0.48 -6.58 0.77
N ASN A 57 -0.02 -6.93 -0.43
CA ASN A 57 0.34 -6.25 -1.67
C ASN A 57 -0.01 -4.76 -1.64
N PHE A 58 -1.19 -4.40 -1.14
CA PHE A 58 -1.60 -3.01 -0.99
C PHE A 58 -0.64 -2.24 -0.07
N GLN A 59 -0.25 -2.82 1.07
CA GLN A 59 0.71 -2.21 1.98
C GLN A 59 2.08 -1.98 1.31
N ILE A 60 2.54 -2.88 0.43
CA ILE A 60 3.76 -2.66 -0.37
C ILE A 60 3.60 -1.47 -1.32
N GLU A 61 2.44 -1.34 -1.99
CA GLU A 61 2.20 -0.19 -2.89
C GLU A 61 2.08 1.14 -2.14
N LEU A 62 1.53 1.12 -0.92
CA LEU A 62 1.52 2.25 0.00
C LEU A 62 2.95 2.62 0.43
N ALA A 63 3.76 1.66 0.86
CA ALA A 63 5.15 1.90 1.23
C ALA A 63 5.95 2.54 0.08
N LYS A 64 5.81 2.03 -1.15
CA LYS A 64 6.44 2.64 -2.33
C LYS A 64 6.01 4.09 -2.55
N LEU A 65 4.71 4.38 -2.38
CA LEU A 65 4.19 5.74 -2.54
C LEU A 65 4.83 6.68 -1.52
N LEU A 66 4.92 6.23 -0.27
CA LEU A 66 5.56 6.99 0.82
C LEU A 66 7.06 7.22 0.53
N LEU A 67 7.77 6.21 0.01
CA LEU A 67 9.16 6.37 -0.43
C LEU A 67 9.32 7.37 -1.57
N GLU A 68 8.44 7.31 -2.57
CA GLU A 68 8.41 8.29 -3.68
C GLU A 68 8.15 9.71 -3.17
N ALA A 69 7.34 9.86 -2.12
CA ALA A 69 7.06 11.13 -1.48
C ALA A 69 8.16 11.61 -0.50
N GLY A 70 9.17 10.78 -0.23
CA GLY A 70 10.26 11.09 0.70
C GLY A 70 9.96 10.76 2.17
N GLU A 71 8.80 10.19 2.48
CA GLU A 71 8.35 9.81 3.83
C GLU A 71 8.93 8.45 4.23
N LYS A 72 10.25 8.41 4.41
CA LYS A 72 11.01 7.18 4.67
C LYS A 72 10.61 6.47 5.96
N ALA A 73 10.38 7.21 7.03
CA ALA A 73 10.06 6.63 8.34
C ALA A 73 8.70 5.92 8.31
N GLU A 74 7.70 6.55 7.71
CA GLU A 74 6.36 5.98 7.54
C GLU A 74 6.38 4.81 6.56
N ALA A 75 7.20 4.89 5.49
CA ALA A 75 7.39 3.75 4.61
C ALA A 75 8.04 2.56 5.32
N GLU A 76 9.03 2.80 6.18
CA GLU A 76 9.70 1.77 6.97
C GLU A 76 8.71 1.06 7.91
N GLU A 77 7.86 1.81 8.61
CA GLU A 77 6.82 1.25 9.49
C GLU A 77 5.86 0.34 8.72
N VAL A 78 5.38 0.79 7.56
CA VAL A 78 4.49 -0.01 6.70
C VAL A 78 5.20 -1.28 6.20
N LEU A 79 6.49 -1.21 5.85
CA LEU A 79 7.24 -2.39 5.39
C LEU A 79 7.49 -3.40 6.51
N TRP A 80 7.70 -2.95 7.75
CA TRP A 80 7.76 -3.87 8.89
C TRP A 80 6.45 -4.62 9.10
N ASP A 81 5.31 -3.92 8.99
CA ASP A 81 4.00 -4.57 9.02
C ASP A 81 3.83 -5.61 7.91
N VAL A 82 4.31 -5.31 6.70
CA VAL A 82 4.31 -6.26 5.58
C VAL A 82 5.13 -7.50 5.93
N VAL A 83 6.34 -7.33 6.46
CA VAL A 83 7.21 -8.46 6.83
C VAL A 83 6.52 -9.35 7.87
N LEU A 84 5.92 -8.75 8.91
CA LEU A 84 5.23 -9.50 9.97
C LEU A 84 4.01 -10.26 9.44
N ASN A 85 3.16 -9.59 8.65
CA ASN A 85 1.96 -10.20 8.09
C ASN A 85 2.31 -11.30 7.08
N ALA A 86 3.27 -11.06 6.20
CA ALA A 86 3.72 -12.03 5.21
C ALA A 86 4.40 -13.24 5.86
N ASP A 87 5.17 -13.03 6.94
CA ASP A 87 5.75 -14.13 7.70
C ASP A 87 4.67 -15.01 8.33
N SER A 88 3.62 -14.40 8.91
CA SER A 88 2.47 -15.14 9.45
C SER A 88 1.83 -16.03 8.38
N GLU A 89 1.54 -15.47 7.20
CA GLU A 89 0.95 -16.23 6.08
C GLU A 89 1.90 -17.33 5.56
N ALA A 90 3.21 -17.07 5.52
CA ALA A 90 4.23 -18.04 5.07
C ALA A 90 4.40 -19.26 6.00
N HIS A 91 3.94 -19.18 7.24
CA HIS A 91 3.95 -20.28 8.19
C HIS A 91 2.66 -21.13 8.16
N THR A 92 1.66 -20.71 7.38
CA THR A 92 0.44 -21.50 7.17
C THR A 92 0.65 -22.56 6.09
N ASP A 93 0.00 -23.72 6.22
CA ASP A 93 0.01 -24.78 5.20
C ASP A 93 -1.03 -24.48 4.11
N THR A 94 -0.89 -23.31 3.48
CA THR A 94 -1.83 -22.78 2.49
C THR A 94 -1.19 -22.71 1.11
N PRO A 95 -2.01 -22.72 0.03
CA PRO A 95 -1.53 -22.54 -1.35
C PRO A 95 -0.79 -21.21 -1.58
N VAL A 96 -0.93 -20.24 -0.67
CA VAL A 96 -0.36 -18.89 -0.79
C VAL A 96 1.01 -18.75 -0.14
N ARG A 97 1.54 -19.81 0.48
CA ARG A 97 2.82 -19.80 1.20
C ARG A 97 3.98 -19.21 0.40
N GLN A 98 4.18 -19.66 -0.85
CA GLN A 98 5.29 -19.18 -1.67
C GLN A 98 5.15 -17.69 -1.99
N GLN A 99 3.93 -17.24 -2.28
CA GLN A 99 3.65 -15.83 -2.54
C GLN A 99 3.90 -14.98 -1.30
N ALA A 100 3.53 -15.47 -0.11
CA ALA A 100 3.83 -14.81 1.15
C ALA A 100 5.35 -14.66 1.39
N VAL A 101 6.13 -15.71 1.12
CA VAL A 101 7.61 -15.65 1.18
C VAL A 101 8.17 -14.61 0.21
N ASP A 102 7.65 -14.56 -1.02
CA ASP A 102 8.10 -13.61 -2.02
C ASP A 102 7.81 -12.16 -1.60
N LEU A 103 6.63 -11.90 -1.02
CA LEU A 103 6.25 -10.59 -0.50
C LEU A 103 7.09 -10.17 0.70
N LYS A 104 7.34 -11.09 1.64
CA LYS A 104 8.27 -10.86 2.76
C LYS A 104 9.66 -10.46 2.26
N ASN A 105 10.20 -11.22 1.31
CA ASN A 105 11.53 -10.95 0.75
C ASN A 105 11.58 -9.63 -0.01
N LYS A 106 10.50 -9.26 -0.70
CA LYS A 106 10.39 -7.98 -1.39
C LYS A 106 10.41 -6.82 -0.39
N ALA A 107 9.62 -6.89 0.68
CA ALA A 107 9.61 -5.85 1.71
C ALA A 107 10.94 -5.75 2.47
N SER A 108 11.57 -6.90 2.77
CA SER A 108 12.90 -6.93 3.42
C SER A 108 13.96 -6.23 2.56
N ARG A 109 13.97 -6.46 1.25
CA ARG A 109 14.88 -5.75 0.34
C ARG A 109 14.62 -4.24 0.31
N MET A 110 13.35 -3.82 0.32
CA MET A 110 13.03 -2.40 0.37
C MET A 110 13.51 -1.76 1.68
N LEU A 111 13.39 -2.45 2.82
CA LEU A 111 13.92 -1.99 4.11
C LEU A 111 15.45 -1.82 4.09
N GLU A 112 16.17 -2.69 3.36
CA GLU A 112 17.63 -2.59 3.21
C GLU A 112 18.07 -1.37 2.37
N GLU A 113 17.15 -0.77 1.61
CA GLU A 113 17.40 0.37 0.70
C GLU A 113 17.00 1.74 1.30
N ILE A 114 16.37 1.77 2.48
CA ILE A 114 15.88 2.99 3.15
C ILE A 114 16.99 3.70 3.93
#